data_AF-A0A2D0IJH1-F1
#
_entry.id   AF-A0A2D0IJH1-F1
#
_cell.length_a   1.000
_cell.length_b   1.000
_cell.length_c   1.000
_cell.angle_alpha   90.00
_cell.angle_beta   90.00
_cell.angle_gamma   90.00
#
_symmetry.space_group_name_H-M   'P 1'
#
loop_
_entity.id
_entity.type
_entity.pdbx_description
1 polymer ?
#
loop_
_entity_poly.entity_id
_entity_poly.type
_entity_poly.pdbx_seq_one_letter_code
_entity_poly.pdbx_strand_id
1 'polypeptide(L)' 'MGERKVYQLLSTRIDLLDIYKLGHVRAQPVHRLEYKTPRKSPAAAQTMHRLACELFPEWTAKFDAVLVNQPAGDAK' A
#
# COMPACT_ATOMS: atom_id res chain seq x y z
N MET A 1 -18.49 13.06 33.47
CA MET A 1 -17.42 12.11 33.09
C MET A 1 -17.22 12.24 31.60
N GLY A 2 -16.07 12.74 31.13
CA GLY A 2 -15.83 12.98 29.70
C GLY A 2 -15.69 11.67 28.91
N GLU A 3 -16.22 11.65 27.69
CA GLU A 3 -16.12 10.52 26.77
C GLU A 3 -14.65 10.18 26.46
N ARG A 4 -14.22 8.98 26.81
CA ARG A 4 -12.90 8.47 26.38
C ARG A 4 -13.01 8.06 24.92
N LYS A 5 -12.30 8.78 24.05
CA LYS A 5 -12.16 8.40 22.66
C LYS A 5 -11.25 7.18 22.55
N VAL A 6 -11.82 6.05 22.14
CA VAL A 6 -11.09 4.80 21.90
C VAL A 6 -10.51 4.87 20.50
N TYR A 7 -9.20 4.70 20.39
CA TYR A 7 -8.50 4.60 19.11
C TYR A 7 -7.98 3.18 18.95
N GLN A 8 -8.15 2.61 17.77
CA GLN A 8 -7.55 1.32 17.41
C GLN A 8 -6.38 1.56 16.46
N LEU A 9 -5.24 0.99 16.79
CA LEU A 9 -4.07 1.01 15.91
C LEU A 9 -4.30 0.03 14.75
N LEU A 10 -3.90 0.45 13.55
CA LEU A 10 -3.87 -0.43 12.39
C LEU A 10 -2.74 -1.46 12.51
N SER A 11 -3.01 -2.68 12.08
CA SER A 11 -2.11 -3.82 12.06
C SER A 11 -1.11 -3.72 10.91
N THR A 12 -1.46 -3.05 9.81
CA THR A 12 -0.58 -2.91 8.65
C THR A 12 0.66 -2.08 8.98
N ARG A 13 1.84 -2.66 8.73
CA ARG A 13 3.13 -1.99 8.89
C ARG A 13 3.65 -1.51 7.53
N ILE A 14 4.11 -0.27 7.49
CA ILE A 14 4.82 0.29 6.34
C ILE A 14 6.30 0.33 6.69
N ASP A 15 7.08 -0.52 6.03
CA ASP A 15 8.51 -0.57 6.25
C ASP A 15 9.19 0.71 5.70
N LEU A 16 10.27 1.12 6.36
CA LEU A 16 11.10 2.23 5.90
C LEU A 16 11.96 1.77 4.72
N LEU A 17 11.47 1.96 3.50
CA LEU A 17 12.13 1.52 2.26
C LEU A 17 12.49 2.72 1.37
N ASP A 18 13.64 2.66 0.70
CA ASP A 18 14.09 3.73 -0.21
C ASP A 18 13.15 3.96 -1.39
N ILE A 19 12.36 2.96 -1.77
CA ILE A 19 11.33 3.09 -2.82
C ILE A 19 10.26 4.14 -2.45
N TYR A 20 9.95 4.34 -1.16
CA TYR A 20 9.04 5.41 -0.73
C TYR A 20 9.65 6.79 -0.93
N LYS A 21 10.97 6.93 -0.69
CA LYS A 21 11.71 8.17 -1.00
C LYS A 21 11.71 8.42 -2.51
N LEU A 22 11.94 7.37 -3.31
CA LEU A 22 11.90 7.49 -4.77
C LEU A 22 10.51 7.90 -5.28
N GLY A 23 9.44 7.32 -4.74
CA GLY A 23 8.07 7.71 -5.05
C GLY A 23 7.82 9.19 -4.79
N HIS A 24 8.30 9.71 -3.66
CA HIS A 24 8.24 11.13 -3.36
C HIS A 24 9.00 11.98 -4.39
N VAL A 25 10.25 11.64 -4.69
CA VAL A 25 11.08 12.36 -5.68
C VAL A 25 10.42 12.40 -7.06
N ARG A 26 9.75 11.30 -7.45
CA ARG A 26 9.06 11.20 -8.75
C ARG A 26 7.64 11.75 -8.74
N ALA A 27 7.14 12.27 -7.61
CA ALA A 27 5.74 12.64 -7.41
C ALA A 27 4.76 11.52 -7.85
N GLN A 28 5.16 10.26 -7.65
CA GLN A 28 4.43 9.08 -8.08
C GLN A 28 4.09 8.20 -6.87
N PRO A 29 2.86 7.66 -6.79
CA PRO A 29 2.51 6.76 -5.72
C PRO A 29 3.35 5.49 -5.81
N VAL A 30 4.01 5.16 -4.71
CA VAL A 30 5.02 4.09 -4.64
C VAL A 30 4.48 2.72 -5.08
N HIS A 31 3.19 2.43 -4.86
CA HIS A 31 2.58 1.18 -5.28
C HIS A 31 2.57 1.00 -6.80
N ARG A 32 2.67 2.08 -7.58
CA ARG A 32 2.82 2.01 -9.04
C ARG A 32 4.26 1.78 -9.48
N LEU A 33 5.22 2.09 -8.62
CA LEU A 33 6.65 1.91 -8.88
C LEU A 33 7.14 0.51 -8.52
N GLU A 34 6.44 -0.17 -7.60
CA GLU A 34 6.88 -1.47 -7.11
C GLU A 34 5.71 -2.40 -6.80
N TYR A 35 5.34 -3.20 -7.80
CA TYR A 35 4.39 -4.30 -7.68
C TYR A 35 5.04 -5.61 -7.20
N LYS A 36 6.31 -5.82 -7.55
CA LYS A 36 7.10 -7.00 -7.17
C LYS A 36 8.43 -6.55 -6.62
N THR A 37 9.01 -7.35 -5.74
CA THR A 37 10.28 -7.02 -5.11
C THR A 37 11.09 -8.29 -4.85
N PRO A 38 12.43 -8.27 -4.99
CA PRO A 38 13.28 -9.43 -4.68
C PRO A 38 13.59 -9.58 -3.19
N ARG A 39 13.25 -8.57 -2.37
CA ARG A 39 13.50 -8.58 -0.92
C ARG A 39 12.48 -9.45 -0.17
N LYS A 40 12.78 -9.76 1.09
CA LYS A 40 11.88 -10.53 1.97
C LYS A 40 10.62 -9.75 2.39
N SER A 41 10.72 -8.42 2.54
CA SER A 41 9.55 -7.61 2.88
C SER A 41 8.59 -7.46 1.70
N PRO A 42 7.29 -7.19 1.95
CA PRO A 42 6.32 -7.05 0.87
C PRO A 42 6.68 -5.93 -0.12
N ALA A 43 6.25 -6.09 -1.37
CA ALA A 43 6.31 -5.00 -2.35
C ALA A 43 5.44 -3.82 -1.90
N ALA A 44 5.79 -2.59 -2.28
CA ALA A 44 5.03 -1.42 -1.85
C ALA A 44 3.55 -1.50 -2.26
N ALA A 45 3.25 -2.06 -3.43
CA ALA A 45 1.87 -2.31 -3.85
C ALA A 45 1.11 -3.24 -2.90
N GLN A 46 1.75 -4.29 -2.41
CA GLN A 46 1.12 -5.23 -1.50
C GLN A 46 0.91 -4.63 -0.11
N THR A 47 1.84 -3.80 0.36
CA THR A 47 1.66 -3.06 1.62
C THR A 47 0.50 -2.06 1.52
N MET A 48 0.41 -1.31 0.41
CA MET A 48 -0.69 -0.37 0.19
C MET A 48 -2.04 -1.08 0.03
N HIS A 49 -2.07 -2.23 -0.64
CA HIS A 49 -3.27 -3.09 -0.73
C HIS A 49 -3.76 -3.54 0.64
N ARG A 50 -2.85 -4.06 1.48
CA ARG A 50 -3.19 -4.49 2.85
C ARG A 50 -3.78 -3.34 3.68
N LEU A 51 -3.14 -2.17 3.61
CA LEU A 51 -3.63 -0.98 4.30
C LEU A 51 -5.03 -0.56 3.79
N ALA A 52 -5.24 -0.57 2.48
CA ALA A 52 -6.52 -0.22 1.90
C ALA A 52 -7.63 -1.19 2.32
N CYS A 53 -7.34 -2.50 2.36
CA CYS A 53 -8.29 -3.51 2.82
C CYS A 53 -8.57 -3.42 4.32
N GLU A 54 -7.58 -3.01 5.12
CA GLU A 54 -7.78 -2.79 6.56
C GLU A 54 -8.66 -1.56 6.84
N LEU A 55 -8.52 -0.50 6.05
CA LEU A 55 -9.32 0.71 6.17
C LEU A 55 -10.74 0.56 5.61
N PHE A 56 -10.90 -0.19 4.52
CA PHE A 56 -12.15 -0.35 3.77
C PHE A 56 -12.40 -1.83 3.44
N PRO A 57 -12.74 -2.66 4.43
CA PRO A 57 -12.93 -4.10 4.24
C PRO A 57 -14.05 -4.44 3.26
N GLU A 58 -15.04 -3.58 3.10
CA GLU A 58 -16.13 -3.75 2.14
C GLU A 58 -15.67 -3.71 0.67
N TRP A 59 -14.46 -3.19 0.41
CA TRP A 59 -13.92 -3.02 -0.95
C TRP A 59 -12.74 -3.93 -1.26
N THR A 60 -12.40 -4.90 -0.40
CA THR A 60 -11.28 -5.84 -0.60
C THR A 60 -11.26 -6.46 -2.00
N ALA A 61 -12.41 -6.96 -2.48
CA ALA A 61 -12.50 -7.57 -3.81
C ALA A 61 -12.13 -6.60 -4.95
N LYS A 62 -12.44 -5.30 -4.80
CA LYS A 62 -12.05 -4.27 -5.78
C LYS A 62 -10.54 -4.01 -5.71
N PHE A 63 -9.95 -3.98 -4.52
CA PHE A 63 -8.50 -3.82 -4.36
C PHE A 63 -7.72 -5.03 -4.87
N ASP A 64 -8.24 -6.24 -4.68
CA ASP A 64 -7.67 -7.47 -5.26
C ASP A 64 -7.62 -7.38 -6.78
N ALA A 65 -8.70 -6.92 -7.41
CA ALA A 65 -8.76 -6.74 -8.85
C ALA A 65 -7.71 -5.74 -9.38
N VAL A 66 -7.35 -4.71 -8.62
CA VAL A 66 -6.28 -3.76 -8.99
C VAL A 66 -4.92 -4.45 -9.02
N LEU A 67 -4.63 -5.34 -8.06
CA LEU A 67 -3.37 -6.09 -8.03
C LEU A 67 -3.28 -7.14 -9.14
N VAL A 68 -4.41 -7.65 -9.64
CA VAL A 68 -4.46 -8.60 -10.75
C VAL A 68 -4.29 -7.88 -12.09
N ASN A 69 -5.03 -6.77 -12.29
CA ASN A 69 -5.08 -6.05 -13.57
C ASN A 69 -3.96 -5.00 -13.70
N GLN A 70 -2.74 -5.36 -13.31
CA GLN A 70 -1.61 -4.44 -13.29
C GLN A 70 -1.42 -3.80 -14.67
N PRO A 71 -1.52 -2.47 -14.82
CA PRO A 71 -0.98 -1.85 -16.02
C PRO A 71 0.53 -2.14 -15.99
N ALA A 72 1.05 -2.77 -17.04
CA ALA A 72 2.48 -2.86 -17.26
C ALA A 72 2.96 -1.40 -17.27
N GLY A 73 3.58 -0.95 -16.17
CA GLY A 73 3.98 0.43 -16.00
C GLY A 73 4.74 0.85 -17.25
N ASP A 74 4.31 1.95 -17.87
CA ASP A 74 4.83 2.40 -19.16
C ASP A 74 6.35 2.29 -19.15
N ALA A 75 6.86 1.38 -19.99
CA ALA A 75 8.28 1.29 -20.25
C ALA A 75 8.66 2.61 -20.91
N LYS A 76 9.24 3.51 -20.12
CA LYS A 76 9.87 4.72 -20.62
C LYS A 76 11.37 4.58 -20.50
#